data_AF-A0A525KW80-F1
#
_entry.id   AF-A0A525KW80-F1
#
_cell.length_a   1.000
_cell.length_b   1.000
_cell.length_c   1.000
_cell.angle_alpha   90.00
_cell.angle_beta   90.00
_cell.angle_gamma   90.00
#
_symmetry.space_group_name_H-M   'P 1'
#
loop_
_entity.id
_entity.type
_entity.pdbx_description
1 polymer ?
#
loop_
_entity_poly.entity_id
_entity_poly.type
_entity_poly.pdbx_seq_one_letter_code
_entity_poly.pdbx_strand_id
1 'polypeptide(L)'
;MKVLRWLLALAVAAYGLSNLLPIVSTTLYKLGFGMGGAGERMIPVMQATAWWELVAGLAVVTLLSATAWRLARGRQAFGLAVLAFAADAAVWWITHAMAAYQLAVSEAEVAADDYSLIGMAAVLLAIWLVERSRSGSAAA
;
A
#
# COMPACT_ATOMS: atom_id res chain seq x y z
N MET A 1 25.52 4.08 -1.17
CA MET A 1 24.16 3.49 -1.15
C MET A 1 23.23 3.97 -0.01
N LYS A 2 23.68 4.78 0.97
CA LYS A 2 22.79 5.23 2.07
C LYS A 2 21.61 6.08 1.58
N VAL A 3 21.86 7.03 0.68
CA VAL A 3 20.82 7.91 0.11
C VAL A 3 19.72 7.11 -0.60
N LEU A 4 20.09 6.19 -1.49
CA LEU A 4 19.12 5.35 -2.21
C LEU A 4 18.20 4.57 -1.27
N ARG A 5 18.72 4.06 -0.14
CA ARG A 5 17.89 3.34 0.84
C ARG A 5 16.88 4.24 1.54
N TRP A 6 17.26 5.47 1.85
CA TRP A 6 16.33 6.45 2.40
C TRP A 6 15.26 6.82 1.39
N LEU A 7 15.63 6.98 0.12
CA LEU A 7 14.65 7.20 -0.95
C LEU A 7 13.67 6.03 -1.07
N LEU A 8 14.15 4.78 -1.03
CA LEU A 8 13.28 3.60 -1.04
C LEU A 8 12.40 3.51 0.21
N ALA A 9 12.95 3.82 1.39
CA ALA A 9 12.17 3.86 2.63
C ALA A 9 11.05 4.91 2.56
N LEU A 10 11.34 6.10 2.02
CA LEU A 10 10.36 7.16 1.81
C LEU A 10 9.30 6.74 0.79
N ALA A 11 9.68 6.10 -0.32
CA ALA A 11 8.73 5.61 -1.31
C ALA A 11 7.76 4.56 -0.71
N VAL A 12 8.29 3.58 0.03
CA VAL A 12 7.46 2.59 0.73
C VAL A 12 6.56 3.23 1.78
N ALA A 13 7.06 4.23 2.52
CA ALA A 13 6.26 4.93 3.52
C ALA A 13 5.14 5.77 2.88
N ALA A 14 5.42 6.45 1.76
CA ALA A 14 4.43 7.20 1.01
C ALA A 14 3.32 6.28 0.47
N TYR A 15 3.71 5.11 -0.05
CA TYR A 15 2.76 4.08 -0.48
C TYR A 15 1.93 3.51 0.67
N GLY A 16 2.53 3.31 1.85
CA GLY A 16 1.79 2.93 3.06
C GLY A 16 0.79 4.00 3.51
N LEU A 17 1.16 5.28 3.38
CA LEU A 17 0.28 6.38 3.72
C LEU A 17 -0.91 6.50 2.76
N SER A 18 -0.71 6.30 1.46
CA SER A 18 -1.82 6.32 0.49
C SER A 18 -2.82 5.20 0.77
N ASN A 19 -2.37 4.03 1.24
CA ASN A 19 -3.23 2.93 1.68
C ASN A 19 -3.93 3.19 3.02
N LEU A 20 -3.34 3.98 3.92
CA LEU A 20 -3.93 4.30 5.22
C LEU A 20 -5.15 5.23 5.09
N LEU A 21 -5.13 6.18 4.15
CA LEU A 21 -6.21 7.14 3.96
C LEU A 21 -7.60 6.50 3.73
N PRO A 22 -7.78 5.56 2.77
CA PRO A 22 -9.07 4.91 2.55
C PRO A 22 -9.52 4.04 3.75
N ILE A 23 -8.58 3.47 4.52
CA ILE A 23 -8.89 2.71 5.73
C ILE A 23 -9.45 3.64 6.80
N VAL A 24 -8.78 4.76 7.07
CA VAL A 24 -9.22 5.74 8.07
C VAL A 24 -10.56 6.34 7.68
N SER A 25 -10.72 6.74 6.42
CA SER A 25 -11.95 7.34 5.91
C SER A 25 -13.15 6.38 6.05
N THR A 26 -12.98 5.12 5.65
CA THR A 26 -14.02 4.09 5.78
C THR A 26 -14.32 3.75 7.23
N THR A 27 -13.31 3.70 8.09
CA THR A 27 -13.48 3.45 9.53
C THR A 27 -14.29 4.56 10.18
N LEU A 28 -13.94 5.82 9.92
CA LEU A 28 -14.66 6.98 10.43
C LEU A 28 -16.13 6.97 9.99
N TYR A 29 -16.37 6.69 8.71
CA TYR A 29 -17.73 6.52 8.18
C TYR A 29 -18.51 5.44 8.93
N LYS A 30 -17.93 4.24 9.10
CA LYS A 30 -18.57 3.12 9.80
C LYS A 30 -18.81 3.39 11.29
N LEU A 31 -18.04 4.29 11.90
CA LEU A 31 -18.22 4.75 13.27
C LEU A 31 -19.26 5.89 13.38
N GLY A 32 -19.89 6.31 12.28
CA GLY A 32 -20.93 7.33 12.26
C GLY A 32 -20.41 8.76 12.13
N PHE A 33 -19.11 8.96 11.87
CA PHE A 33 -18.61 10.27 11.48
C PHE A 33 -19.01 10.54 10.04
N GLY A 34 -19.74 11.64 9.81
CA GLY A 34 -20.21 12.00 8.47
C GLY A 34 -19.06 12.24 7.49
N MET A 35 -19.31 11.93 6.22
CA MET A 35 -18.40 12.22 5.11
C MET A 35 -18.91 13.45 4.37
N GLY A 36 -18.03 14.44 4.16
CA GLY A 36 -18.35 15.63 3.37
C GLY A 36 -17.70 15.60 1.98
N GLY A 37 -18.36 16.23 1.00
CA GLY A 37 -17.77 16.53 -0.31
C GLY A 37 -17.47 15.28 -1.16
N ALA A 38 -16.27 15.22 -1.75
CA ALA A 38 -15.85 14.15 -2.68
C ALA A 38 -15.88 12.73 -2.09
N GLY A 39 -16.07 12.58 -0.77
CA GLY A 39 -16.27 11.30 -0.10
C GLY A 39 -17.68 10.70 -0.26
N GLU A 40 -18.69 11.49 -0.64
CA GLU A 40 -20.08 11.01 -0.74
C GLU A 40 -20.26 9.95 -1.82
N ARG A 41 -19.60 10.10 -2.97
CA ARG A 41 -19.60 9.09 -4.04
C ARG A 41 -19.01 7.74 -3.59
N MET A 42 -18.15 7.75 -2.57
CA MET A 42 -17.52 6.54 -2.03
C MET A 42 -18.35 5.87 -0.93
N ILE A 43 -19.46 6.47 -0.49
CA ILE A 43 -20.34 5.89 0.55
C ILE A 43 -20.78 4.46 0.19
N PRO A 44 -21.21 4.14 -1.05
CA PRO A 44 -21.58 2.76 -1.39
C PRO A 44 -20.44 1.77 -1.20
N VAL A 45 -19.21 2.17 -1.52
CA VAL A 45 -18.00 1.36 -1.31
C VAL A 45 -17.78 1.17 0.19
N MET A 46 -17.76 2.26 0.96
CA MET A 46 -17.53 2.23 2.41
C MET A 46 -18.58 1.41 3.18
N GLN A 47 -19.83 1.42 2.71
CA GLN A 47 -20.90 0.58 3.24
C GLN A 47 -20.61 -0.90 2.97
N ALA A 48 -20.25 -1.23 1.73
CA ALA A 48 -20.02 -2.59 1.30
C ALA A 48 -18.70 -3.18 1.84
N THR A 49 -17.67 -2.36 2.11
CA THR A 49 -16.38 -2.79 2.66
C THR A 49 -16.59 -3.49 3.99
N ALA A 50 -16.06 -4.69 4.16
CA ALA A 50 -16.21 -5.41 5.42
C ALA A 50 -15.21 -4.95 6.49
N TRP A 51 -15.52 -5.14 7.78
CA TRP A 51 -14.57 -4.83 8.86
C TRP A 51 -13.26 -5.62 8.76
N TRP A 52 -13.33 -6.87 8.27
CA TRP A 52 -12.13 -7.69 8.09
C TRP A 52 -11.20 -7.13 6.99
N GLU A 53 -11.74 -6.48 5.96
CA GLU A 53 -10.95 -5.82 4.90
C GLU A 53 -10.17 -4.65 5.48
N LEU A 54 -10.77 -3.88 6.40
CA LEU A 54 -10.07 -2.80 7.10
C LEU A 54 -8.93 -3.33 7.98
N VAL A 55 -9.15 -4.44 8.67
CA VAL A 55 -8.10 -5.10 9.47
C VAL A 55 -6.98 -5.63 8.57
N ALA A 56 -7.31 -6.22 7.43
CA ALA A 56 -6.33 -6.68 6.44
C ALA A 56 -5.52 -5.49 5.87
N GLY A 57 -6.18 -4.39 5.53
CA GLY A 57 -5.53 -3.15 5.09
C GLY A 57 -4.58 -2.59 6.17
N LEU A 58 -4.98 -2.58 7.44
CA LEU A 58 -4.08 -2.16 8.54
C LEU A 58 -2.87 -3.07 8.69
N ALA A 59 -3.04 -4.38 8.48
CA ALA A 59 -1.93 -5.33 8.48
C ALA A 59 -0.94 -5.00 7.34
N VAL A 60 -1.44 -4.69 6.13
CA VAL A 60 -0.61 -4.24 5.00
C VAL A 60 0.17 -2.97 5.36
N VAL A 61 -0.49 -1.93 5.87
CA VAL A 61 0.16 -0.67 6.28
C VAL A 61 1.24 -0.92 7.34
N THR A 62 0.99 -1.85 8.26
CA THR A 62 1.97 -2.25 9.29
C THR A 62 3.20 -2.93 8.67
N LEU A 63 3.00 -3.84 7.70
CA LEU A 63 4.10 -4.50 6.99
C LEU A 63 4.92 -3.51 6.14
N LEU A 64 4.27 -2.56 5.47
CA LEU A 64 4.93 -1.48 4.72
C LEU A 64 5.74 -0.58 5.65
N SER A 65 5.19 -0.19 6.79
CA SER A 65 5.89 0.61 7.81
C SER A 65 7.13 -0.11 8.34
N ALA A 66 7.00 -1.40 8.65
CA ALA A 66 8.11 -2.23 9.08
C ALA A 66 9.17 -2.39 7.97
N THR A 67 8.76 -2.47 6.71
CA THR A 67 9.66 -2.51 5.54
C THR A 67 10.44 -1.21 5.42
N ALA A 68 9.77 -0.05 5.45
CA ALA A 68 10.40 1.27 5.40
C ALA A 68 11.40 1.45 6.55
N TRP A 69 11.03 1.04 7.77
CA TRP A 69 11.92 1.06 8.94
C TRP A 69 13.17 0.20 8.74
N ARG A 70 13.03 -1.03 8.23
CA ARG A 70 14.17 -1.93 7.96
C ARG A 70 15.10 -1.36 6.90
N LEU A 71 14.54 -0.74 5.84
CA LEU A 71 15.31 -0.05 4.80
C LEU A 71 16.12 1.11 5.37
N ALA A 72 15.49 1.98 6.18
CA ALA A 72 16.17 3.09 6.86
C ALA A 72 17.30 2.61 7.79
N ARG A 73 17.09 1.48 8.49
CA ARG A 73 18.02 0.92 9.49
C ARG A 73 19.18 0.10 8.94
N GLY A 74 19.35 -0.03 7.63
CA GLY A 74 20.48 -0.83 7.13
C GLY A 74 20.17 -2.32 6.90
N ARG A 75 18.96 -2.80 7.22
CA ARG A 75 18.60 -4.23 7.27
C ARG A 75 18.00 -4.74 5.96
N GLN A 76 17.93 -6.06 5.80
CA GLN A 76 17.17 -6.74 4.73
C GLN A 76 15.68 -6.50 4.95
N ALA A 77 14.96 -6.15 3.90
CA ALA A 77 13.55 -5.77 3.89
C ALA A 77 12.78 -6.39 2.71
N PHE A 78 13.47 -6.89 1.67
CA PHE A 78 12.83 -7.37 0.44
C PHE A 78 11.71 -8.39 0.68
N GLY A 79 11.95 -9.45 1.45
CA GLY A 79 10.92 -10.48 1.70
C GLY A 79 9.67 -9.93 2.41
N LEU A 80 9.86 -8.96 3.31
CA LEU A 80 8.74 -8.30 3.98
C LEU A 80 7.98 -7.37 3.02
N ALA A 81 8.71 -6.69 2.13
CA ALA A 81 8.15 -5.83 1.11
C ALA A 81 7.27 -6.62 0.12
N VAL A 82 7.75 -7.79 -0.32
CA VAL A 82 7.00 -8.70 -1.21
C VAL A 82 5.73 -9.20 -0.52
N LEU A 83 5.81 -9.61 0.74
CA LEU A 83 4.64 -10.04 1.51
C LEU A 83 3.61 -8.91 1.63
N ALA A 84 4.07 -7.69 1.95
CA ALA A 84 3.21 -6.51 2.05
C ALA A 84 2.50 -6.23 0.72
N PHE A 85 3.23 -6.23 -0.39
CA PHE A 85 2.68 -5.99 -1.72
C PHE A 85 1.70 -7.08 -2.17
N ALA A 86 2.00 -8.35 -1.90
CA ALA A 86 1.09 -9.45 -2.24
C ALA A 86 -0.23 -9.37 -1.46
N ALA A 87 -0.15 -9.04 -0.16
CA ALA A 87 -1.34 -8.82 0.66
C ALA A 87 -2.15 -7.60 0.21
N ASP A 88 -1.46 -6.51 -0.15
CA ASP A 88 -2.07 -5.29 -0.68
C ASP A 88 -2.82 -5.55 -2.00
N ALA A 89 -2.16 -6.20 -2.97
CA ALA A 89 -2.78 -6.57 -4.24
C ALA A 89 -4.01 -7.48 -4.06
N ALA A 90 -3.99 -8.36 -3.06
CA ALA A 90 -5.15 -9.20 -2.74
C ALA A 90 -6.32 -8.38 -2.18
N VAL A 91 -6.07 -7.45 -1.25
CA VAL A 91 -7.09 -6.54 -0.71
C VAL A 91 -7.65 -5.63 -1.81
N TRP A 92 -6.77 -5.11 -2.67
CA TRP A 92 -7.13 -4.30 -3.82
C TRP A 92 -8.03 -5.07 -4.78
N TRP A 93 -7.68 -6.31 -5.12
CA TRP A 93 -8.48 -7.16 -6.01
C TRP A 93 -9.88 -7.43 -5.46
N ILE A 94 -9.98 -7.74 -4.16
CA ILE A 94 -11.27 -7.96 -3.50
C ILE A 94 -12.13 -6.70 -3.59
N THR A 95 -11.54 -5.55 -3.28
CA THR A 95 -12.23 -4.25 -3.34
C THR A 95 -12.69 -3.93 -4.78
N HIS A 96 -11.82 -4.15 -5.77
CA HIS A 96 -12.14 -3.89 -7.18
C HIS A 96 -13.24 -4.80 -7.72
N ALA A 97 -13.33 -6.04 -7.22
CA ALA A 97 -14.38 -6.97 -7.60
C ALA A 97 -15.78 -6.57 -7.09
N MET A 98 -15.87 -5.59 -6.18
CA MET A 98 -17.14 -5.14 -5.63
C MET A 98 -17.93 -4.32 -6.67
N ALA A 99 -19.21 -4.64 -6.85
CA ALA A 99 -20.09 -3.86 -7.73
C ALA A 99 -20.18 -2.37 -7.32
N ALA A 100 -20.14 -2.09 -6.01
CA ALA A 100 -20.13 -0.72 -5.49
C ALA A 100 -18.89 0.07 -5.94
N TYR A 101 -17.74 -0.60 -6.08
CA TYR A 101 -16.49 0.02 -6.54
C TYR A 101 -16.60 0.45 -7.99
N GLN A 102 -17.08 -0.44 -8.86
CA GLN A 102 -17.27 -0.19 -10.29
C GLN A 102 -18.24 0.96 -10.59
N LEU A 103 -19.15 1.26 -9.66
CA LEU A 103 -20.11 2.36 -9.80
C LEU A 103 -19.59 3.68 -9.22
N ALA A 104 -18.72 3.62 -8.21
CA ALA A 104 -18.25 4.79 -7.47
C ALA A 104 -16.95 5.39 -8.03
N VAL A 105 -16.14 4.57 -8.72
CA VAL A 105 -14.78 4.92 -9.13
C VAL A 105 -14.70 5.04 -10.65
N SER A 106 -14.10 6.13 -11.12
CA SER A 106 -13.91 6.39 -12.56
C SER A 106 -12.74 5.58 -13.14
N GLU A 107 -12.74 5.37 -14.46
CA GLU A 107 -11.62 4.69 -15.15
C GLU A 107 -10.26 5.34 -14.90
N ALA A 108 -10.23 6.67 -14.76
CA ALA A 108 -9.01 7.41 -14.46
C ALA A 108 -8.46 7.12 -13.05
N GLU A 109 -9.34 6.87 -12.09
CA GLU A 109 -8.97 6.51 -10.72
C GLU A 109 -8.49 5.06 -10.64
N VAL A 110 -9.15 4.14 -11.37
CA VAL A 110 -8.66 2.76 -11.53
C VAL A 110 -7.26 2.76 -12.15
N ALA A 111 -7.03 3.54 -13.20
CA ALA A 111 -5.71 3.67 -13.81
C ALA A 111 -4.67 4.24 -12.82
N ALA A 112 -5.05 5.19 -11.96
CA ALA A 112 -4.17 5.73 -10.94
C ALA A 112 -3.77 4.67 -9.89
N ASP A 113 -4.68 3.78 -9.52
CA ASP A 113 -4.40 2.66 -8.63
C ASP A 113 -3.47 1.64 -9.31
N ASP A 114 -3.70 1.31 -10.57
CA ASP A 114 -2.83 0.43 -11.37
C ASP A 114 -1.41 0.99 -11.46
N TYR A 115 -1.26 2.30 -11.72
CA TYR A 115 0.05 2.96 -11.73
C TYR A 115 0.73 2.92 -10.36
N SER A 116 -0.04 3.00 -9.27
CA SER A 116 0.50 2.90 -7.91
C SER A 116 1.04 1.50 -7.64
N LEU A 117 0.33 0.44 -8.06
CA LEU A 117 0.80 -0.95 -7.96
C LEU A 117 2.06 -1.20 -8.81
N ILE A 118 2.08 -0.70 -10.05
CA ILE A 118 3.26 -0.80 -10.93
C ILE A 118 4.45 -0.04 -10.33
N GLY A 119 4.22 1.16 -9.79
CA GLY A 119 5.23 1.95 -9.10
C GLY A 119 5.83 1.20 -7.91
N MET A 120 4.98 0.56 -7.11
CA MET A 120 5.44 -0.25 -5.98
C MET A 120 6.22 -1.49 -6.44
N ALA A 121 5.81 -2.16 -7.52
CA ALA A 121 6.58 -3.26 -8.11
C ALA A 121 7.99 -2.81 -8.55
N ALA A 122 8.13 -1.61 -9.12
CA ALA A 122 9.43 -1.04 -9.44
C ALA A 122 10.28 -0.76 -8.19
N VAL A 123 9.65 -0.27 -7.11
CA VAL A 123 10.31 -0.10 -5.80
C VAL A 123 10.79 -1.44 -5.24
N LEU A 124 10.00 -2.52 -5.34
CA LEU A 124 10.41 -3.86 -4.93
C LEU A 124 11.64 -4.34 -5.69
N LEU A 125 11.67 -4.15 -7.02
CA LEU A 125 12.82 -4.49 -7.84
C LEU A 125 14.07 -3.71 -7.40
N ALA A 126 13.92 -2.42 -7.13
CA ALA A 126 15.02 -1.60 -6.64
C ALA A 126 15.52 -2.04 -5.25
N ILE A 127 14.63 -2.42 -4.34
CA ILE A 127 15.01 -2.99 -3.03
C ILE A 127 15.81 -4.28 -3.22
N TRP A 128 15.34 -5.18 -4.09
CA TRP A 128 16.04 -6.42 -4.40
C TRP A 128 17.44 -6.20 -4.95
N LEU A 129 17.59 -5.29 -5.93
CA LEU A 129 18.89 -4.94 -6.51
C LEU A 129 19.85 -4.39 -5.45
N VAL A 130 19.38 -3.50 -4.58
CA VAL A 130 20.17 -2.91 -3.49
C VAL A 130 20.60 -3.95 -2.46
N GLU A 131 19.76 -4.93 -2.15
CA GLU A 131 20.12 -5.99 -1.20
C GLU A 131 21.09 -7.00 -1.83
N ARG A 132 20.89 -7.36 -3.10
CA ARG A 132 21.76 -8.29 -3.83
C ARG A 132 23.17 -7.75 -3.99
N SER A 133 23.33 -6.45 -4.30
CA SER A 133 24.65 -5.83 -4.47
C SER A 133 25.49 -5.84 -3.19
N ARG A 134 24.85 -5.87 -2.01
CA ARG A 134 25.56 -5.97 -0.71
C ARG A 134 26.05 -7.38 -0.44
N SER A 135 25.26 -8.39 -0.78
CA SER A 135 25.66 -9.80 -0.62
C SER A 135 26.86 -10.16 -1.51
N GLY A 136 26.93 -9.59 -2.73
CA GLY A 136 28.07 -9.80 -3.62
C GLY A 136 29.35 -9.10 -3.15
N SER A 137 29.24 -7.92 -2.53
CA SER A 137 30.41 -7.16 -2.03
C SER A 137 31.01 -7.70 -0.74
N ALA A 138 30.32 -8.61 -0.03
CA ALA A 138 30.85 -9.25 1.19
C ALA A 138 31.62 -10.55 0.89
N ALA A 139 31.59 -11.03 -0.35
CA ALA A 139 32.23 -12.26 -0.80
C ALA A 139 33.49 -12.02 -1.66
N ALA A 140 33.89 -10.75 -1.86
CA ALA A 140 35.10 -10.33 -2.55
C ALA A 140 36.02 -9.61 -1.56
#